data_AF-R7T0W2-F1
#
_entry.id   AF-R7T0W2-F1
#
_cell.length_a   1.000
_cell.length_b   1.000
_cell.length_c   1.000
_cell.angle_alpha   90.00
_cell.angle_beta   90.00
_cell.angle_gamma   90.00
#
_symmetry.space_group_name_H-M   'P 1'
#
loop_
_entity.id
_entity.type
_entity.pdbx_description
1 polymer ?
#
loop_
_entity_poly.entity_id
_entity_poly.type
_entity_poly.pdbx_seq_one_letter_code
_entity_poly.pdbx_strand_id
1 'polypeptide(L)'
;MLSRLVLQRVSPHVFACNVPTGGLRMALATRQQAVVRTFLTTAHVSEPVASDSESPKAKKSTTKRSSATKTGTKKAATKKPKAKAKPKKVESDDPEDRLKGPLKSIKLKKEDLPPPKPATSFFLFIREQYERKENVRTGVGAASNSSEIAARWKELSDTEKQPYREKAAALKAEYEAARARWFENADPRLIRAINAQRKAKNRLKIHSPLGSDPRRPLPAFIQYMREIHDTLDVSIDRHANTQGYLAALGKAASEKWKALPEEERQRYRDEYVTKQKEYEELRAQEKSA
;
A
#
# COMPACT_ATOMS: atom_id res chain seq x y z
N MET A 1 -75.28 -13.98 -46.46
CA MET A 1 -75.14 -15.42 -46.12
C MET A 1 -74.38 -15.56 -44.81
N LEU A 2 -74.64 -16.64 -44.06
CA LEU A 2 -73.81 -17.28 -43.03
C LEU A 2 -72.84 -16.43 -42.17
N SER A 3 -73.34 -16.07 -40.99
CA SER A 3 -72.73 -16.13 -39.66
C SER A 3 -71.26 -16.58 -39.48
N ARG A 4 -70.55 -15.88 -38.58
CA ARG A 4 -69.93 -16.54 -37.40
C ARG A 4 -69.77 -15.58 -36.22
N LEU A 5 -70.06 -16.07 -35.01
CA LEU A 5 -69.89 -15.35 -33.74
C LEU A 5 -68.52 -15.69 -33.14
N VAL A 6 -67.91 -14.73 -32.44
CA VAL A 6 -67.20 -14.99 -31.17
C VAL A 6 -67.55 -13.85 -30.21
N LEU A 7 -68.14 -14.17 -29.06
CA LEU A 7 -68.24 -13.24 -27.93
C LEU A 7 -67.01 -13.41 -27.03
N GLN A 8 -66.53 -12.32 -26.44
CA GLN A 8 -65.74 -12.38 -25.21
C GLN A 8 -66.46 -11.57 -24.11
N ARG A 9 -66.48 -12.13 -22.90
CA ARG A 9 -67.38 -11.70 -21.81
C ARG A 9 -66.75 -10.66 -20.88
N VAL A 10 -67.62 -10.02 -20.10
CA VAL A 10 -67.36 -8.81 -19.32
C VAL A 10 -67.24 -9.12 -17.82
N SER A 11 -66.22 -8.55 -17.18
CA SER A 11 -66.10 -8.31 -15.71
C SER A 11 -66.12 -9.58 -14.82
N PRO A 12 -66.18 -9.44 -13.47
CA PRO A 12 -65.00 -9.10 -12.66
C PRO A 12 -64.79 -10.08 -11.49
N HIS A 13 -63.65 -10.01 -10.78
CA HIS A 13 -63.53 -10.61 -9.44
C HIS A 13 -62.66 -9.79 -8.49
N VAL A 14 -63.16 -9.60 -7.27
CA VAL A 14 -62.45 -9.08 -6.10
C VAL A 14 -62.50 -10.18 -5.04
N PHE A 15 -61.37 -10.53 -4.41
CA PHE A 15 -61.34 -11.01 -3.01
C PHE A 15 -59.90 -10.97 -2.49
N ALA A 16 -59.73 -10.80 -1.17
CA ALA A 16 -58.43 -10.65 -0.51
C ALA A 16 -58.26 -11.64 0.65
N CYS A 17 -57.12 -12.34 0.72
CA CYS A 17 -56.80 -13.34 1.74
C CYS A 17 -55.32 -13.28 2.21
N ASN A 18 -55.03 -12.29 3.05
CA ASN A 18 -54.38 -12.37 4.37
C ASN A 18 -53.11 -13.26 4.68
N VAL A 19 -52.26 -12.73 5.57
CA VAL A 19 -51.20 -13.37 6.41
C VAL A 19 -49.82 -13.72 5.76
N PRO A 20 -48.66 -13.39 6.42
CA PRO A 20 -47.31 -13.65 5.89
C PRO A 20 -46.46 -14.69 6.66
N THR A 21 -45.49 -15.33 6.00
CA THR A 21 -44.31 -15.97 6.65
C THR A 21 -43.13 -16.00 5.68
N GLY A 22 -41.90 -15.64 6.10
CA GLY A 22 -40.78 -15.47 5.15
C GLY A 22 -39.38 -15.29 5.76
N GLY A 23 -39.05 -16.01 6.84
CA GLY A 23 -37.75 -15.87 7.51
C GLY A 23 -36.59 -16.62 6.82
N LEU A 24 -35.90 -15.99 5.87
CA LEU A 24 -34.67 -16.55 5.28
C LEU A 24 -33.49 -16.51 6.27
N ARG A 25 -33.10 -17.67 6.81
CA ARG A 25 -31.82 -17.85 7.50
C ARG A 25 -30.70 -18.02 6.46
N MET A 26 -29.85 -17.01 6.32
CA MET A 26 -28.61 -17.12 5.52
C MET A 26 -27.64 -18.12 6.16
N ALA A 27 -27.39 -19.25 5.49
CA ALA A 27 -26.40 -20.22 5.92
C ALA A 27 -24.98 -19.71 5.60
N LEU A 28 -24.20 -19.36 6.64
CA LEU A 28 -22.80 -18.98 6.49
C LEU A 28 -21.93 -20.20 6.22
N ALA A 29 -21.72 -20.51 4.94
CA ALA A 29 -20.78 -21.54 4.50
C ALA A 29 -19.34 -21.14 4.87
N THR A 30 -18.81 -21.71 5.95
CA THR A 30 -17.45 -21.46 6.43
C THR A 30 -16.43 -22.10 5.48
N ARG A 31 -15.88 -21.29 4.57
CA ARG A 31 -14.84 -21.68 3.61
C ARG A 31 -13.56 -22.10 4.33
N GLN A 32 -13.47 -23.38 4.70
CA GLN A 32 -12.27 -23.98 5.28
C GLN A 32 -11.09 -23.84 4.30
N GLN A 33 -10.07 -23.08 4.70
CA GLN A 33 -8.81 -23.02 3.96
C GLN A 33 -7.96 -24.24 4.32
N ALA A 34 -7.93 -25.23 3.42
CA ALA A 34 -7.04 -26.37 3.54
C ALA A 34 -5.57 -25.92 3.37
N VAL A 35 -4.87 -25.73 4.50
CA VAL A 35 -3.43 -25.38 4.50
C VAL A 35 -2.61 -26.63 4.17
N VAL A 36 -2.50 -26.93 2.88
CA VAL A 36 -1.60 -27.96 2.36
C VAL A 36 -0.15 -27.52 2.61
N ARG A 37 0.50 -28.12 3.61
CA ARG A 37 1.94 -27.93 3.86
C ARG A 37 2.73 -28.77 2.87
N THR A 38 3.26 -28.14 1.83
CA THR A 38 4.19 -28.75 0.87
C THR A 38 5.57 -28.95 1.51
N PHE A 39 5.80 -30.14 2.07
CA PHE A 39 7.12 -30.57 2.54
C PHE A 39 8.02 -30.97 1.36
N LEU A 40 8.47 -29.97 0.58
CA LEU A 40 9.53 -30.11 -0.41
C LEU A 40 10.85 -29.58 0.16
N THR A 41 11.50 -30.41 0.98
CA THR A 41 12.90 -30.21 1.38
C THR A 41 13.81 -30.80 0.32
N THR A 42 14.36 -29.97 -0.56
CA THR A 42 15.46 -30.37 -1.46
C THR A 42 16.71 -30.58 -0.62
N ALA A 43 17.19 -31.84 -0.56
CA ALA A 43 18.44 -32.15 0.13
C ALA A 43 19.62 -31.50 -0.61
N HIS A 44 20.44 -30.74 0.11
CA HIS A 44 21.73 -30.28 -0.42
C HIS A 44 22.68 -31.47 -0.40
N VAL A 45 22.99 -32.02 -1.57
CA VAL A 45 24.09 -32.98 -1.70
C VAL A 45 25.40 -32.23 -1.49
N SER A 46 26.29 -32.78 -0.70
CA SER A 46 27.67 -32.31 -0.50
C SER A 46 28.60 -33.50 -0.70
N GLU A 47 29.53 -33.38 -1.63
CA GLU A 47 30.45 -34.46 -1.98
C GLU A 47 31.45 -34.71 -0.82
N PRO A 48 31.65 -35.96 -0.38
CA PRO A 48 32.60 -36.27 0.68
C PRO A 48 34.04 -36.37 0.13
N VAL A 49 34.92 -35.50 0.62
CA VAL A 49 36.38 -35.69 0.48
C VAL A 49 36.83 -36.75 1.49
N ALA A 50 37.69 -37.67 1.06
CA ALA A 50 38.16 -38.79 1.87
C ALA A 50 39.31 -38.41 2.82
N SER A 51 39.29 -38.98 4.03
CA SER A 51 40.47 -39.20 4.87
C SER A 51 40.22 -40.34 5.86
N ASP A 52 41.14 -41.30 5.93
CA ASP A 52 41.01 -42.50 6.76
C ASP A 52 41.39 -42.27 8.24
N SER A 53 40.76 -43.03 9.14
CA SER A 53 41.39 -43.55 10.37
C SER A 53 40.52 -44.63 11.03
N GLU A 54 41.15 -45.55 11.78
CA GLU A 54 40.54 -46.79 12.25
C GLU A 54 39.67 -46.69 13.52
N SER A 55 38.84 -47.72 13.74
CA SER A 55 38.08 -47.97 14.98
C SER A 55 38.89 -48.83 15.98
N PRO A 56 38.41 -49.03 17.23
CA PRO A 56 37.66 -50.28 17.46
C PRO A 56 36.57 -50.26 18.58
N LYS A 57 35.53 -51.10 18.38
CA LYS A 57 34.70 -51.89 19.36
C LYS A 57 34.28 -51.24 20.72
N ALA A 58 33.03 -51.33 21.20
CA ALA A 58 31.78 -52.01 20.78
C ALA A 58 30.57 -51.30 21.47
N LYS A 59 29.38 -51.81 21.84
CA LYS A 59 28.75 -53.17 21.94
C LYS A 59 27.20 -53.00 21.91
N LYS A 60 26.41 -54.10 21.97
CA LYS A 60 24.92 -54.07 21.90
C LYS A 60 24.22 -53.84 23.25
N SER A 61 23.05 -53.18 23.21
CA SER A 61 21.83 -53.66 23.90
C SER A 61 20.56 -53.17 23.17
N THR A 62 19.42 -53.83 23.39
CA THR A 62 18.14 -53.60 22.70
C THR A 62 17.07 -53.07 23.65
N THR A 63 15.96 -52.52 23.12
CA THR A 63 14.57 -53.07 23.26
C THR A 63 13.50 -52.05 22.80
N LYS A 64 12.35 -52.56 22.31
CA LYS A 64 11.16 -51.80 21.90
C LYS A 64 10.55 -51.04 23.09
N ARG A 65 9.84 -49.93 22.83
CA ARG A 65 8.93 -49.30 23.82
C ARG A 65 7.49 -49.30 23.32
N SER A 66 6.62 -50.04 24.00
CA SER A 66 5.19 -50.14 23.72
C SER A 66 4.36 -49.14 24.54
N SER A 67 3.10 -49.00 24.17
CA SER A 67 2.11 -48.08 24.75
C SER A 67 1.56 -48.52 26.10
N ALA A 68 1.29 -47.56 27.00
CA ALA A 68 0.21 -47.66 27.99
C ALA A 68 -0.26 -46.26 28.45
N THR A 69 -1.57 -46.07 28.54
CA THR A 69 -2.25 -44.85 29.03
C THR A 69 -2.47 -44.93 30.54
N LYS A 70 -2.39 -43.80 31.28
CA LYS A 70 -3.30 -43.55 32.44
C LYS A 70 -3.36 -42.10 32.92
N THR A 71 -4.61 -41.61 33.03
CA THR A 71 -5.20 -40.71 34.05
C THR A 71 -4.31 -39.71 34.81
N GLY A 72 -4.68 -38.42 34.73
CA GLY A 72 -4.15 -37.36 35.62
C GLY A 72 -5.06 -37.02 36.80
N THR A 73 -4.48 -36.39 37.83
CA THR A 73 -5.16 -35.95 39.07
C THR A 73 -4.87 -34.46 39.34
N LYS A 74 -5.84 -33.71 39.85
CA LYS A 74 -5.73 -32.25 40.10
C LYS A 74 -4.98 -31.92 41.39
N LYS A 75 -4.09 -30.91 41.39
CA LYS A 75 -4.13 -29.75 42.33
C LYS A 75 -3.04 -28.69 42.09
N ALA A 76 -3.16 -27.59 42.86
CA ALA A 76 -2.19 -26.52 43.14
C ALA A 76 -1.87 -25.53 41.99
N ALA A 77 -2.27 -24.27 42.19
CA ALA A 77 -1.85 -23.14 41.37
C ALA A 77 -0.74 -22.34 42.08
N THR A 78 0.32 -21.96 41.36
CA THR A 78 1.38 -21.07 41.85
C THR A 78 1.43 -19.79 41.00
N LYS A 79 1.24 -18.63 41.63
CA LYS A 79 1.28 -17.33 40.95
C LYS A 79 2.75 -16.91 40.72
N LYS A 80 3.19 -16.87 39.46
CA LYS A 80 4.44 -16.18 39.10
C LYS A 80 4.24 -14.65 39.12
N PRO A 81 5.20 -13.86 39.66
CA PRO A 81 5.03 -12.42 39.81
C PRO A 81 5.08 -11.66 38.47
N LYS A 82 4.44 -10.49 38.41
CA LYS A 82 4.48 -9.59 37.25
C LYS A 82 5.89 -9.04 37.03
N ALA A 83 6.33 -8.98 35.78
CA ALA A 83 7.58 -8.31 35.41
C ALA A 83 7.53 -6.81 35.74
N LYS A 84 8.64 -6.26 36.25
CA LYS A 84 8.76 -4.83 36.58
C LYS A 84 8.65 -3.98 35.30
N ALA A 85 7.91 -2.87 35.38
CA ALA A 85 7.83 -1.91 34.28
C ALA A 85 9.21 -1.26 34.04
N LYS A 86 9.59 -1.05 32.77
CA LYS A 86 10.79 -0.27 32.44
C LYS A 86 10.55 1.20 32.82
N PRO A 87 11.55 1.92 33.37
CA PRO A 87 11.42 3.33 33.68
C PRO A 87 11.14 4.13 32.40
N LYS A 88 10.34 5.20 32.52
CA LYS A 88 10.21 6.21 31.46
C LYS A 88 11.57 6.88 31.31
N LYS A 89 12.22 6.73 30.16
CA LYS A 89 13.39 7.55 29.83
C LYS A 89 12.92 9.00 29.75
N VAL A 90 13.60 9.91 30.43
CA VAL A 90 13.35 11.35 30.25
C VAL A 90 13.66 11.69 28.79
N GLU A 91 12.73 12.38 28.14
CA GLU A 91 12.94 12.91 26.79
C GLU A 91 13.67 14.24 26.92
N SER A 92 14.89 14.33 26.38
CA SER A 92 15.53 15.61 26.07
C SER A 92 14.68 16.36 25.04
N ASP A 93 14.66 17.69 25.10
CA ASP A 93 14.01 18.51 24.06
C ASP A 93 14.91 18.69 22.82
N ASP A 94 16.20 18.36 22.94
CA ASP A 94 17.21 18.40 21.88
C ASP A 94 16.75 17.65 20.61
N PRO A 95 16.81 18.28 19.43
CA PRO A 95 16.14 17.78 18.23
C PRO A 95 16.66 16.41 17.79
N GLU A 96 17.97 16.18 17.87
CA GLU A 96 18.59 14.91 17.47
C GLU A 96 18.29 13.76 18.44
N ASP A 97 18.37 14.01 19.75
CA ASP A 97 18.20 12.97 20.77
C ASP A 97 16.76 12.44 20.82
N ARG A 98 15.78 13.33 20.58
CA ARG A 98 14.36 12.95 20.37
C ARG A 98 14.20 11.93 19.25
N LEU A 99 15.02 12.01 18.19
CA LEU A 99 14.96 11.12 17.03
C LEU A 99 15.68 9.78 17.26
N LYS A 100 16.65 9.71 18.18
CA LYS A 100 17.45 8.49 18.48
C LYS A 100 16.61 7.32 19.05
N GLY A 101 15.34 7.54 19.42
CA GLY A 101 14.39 6.51 19.84
C GLY A 101 13.78 5.63 18.72
N PRO A 102 12.83 4.74 19.05
CA PRO A 102 12.12 3.87 18.09
C PRO A 102 11.15 4.65 17.19
N LEU A 103 11.21 4.42 15.87
CA LEU A 103 10.48 5.19 14.84
C LEU A 103 8.96 5.36 15.06
N LYS A 104 8.30 4.43 15.78
CA LYS A 104 6.85 4.50 16.06
C LYS A 104 6.50 5.32 17.31
N SER A 105 7.45 5.56 18.22
CA SER A 105 7.21 6.22 19.53
C SER A 105 7.82 7.61 19.65
N ILE A 106 8.54 8.08 18.62
CA ILE A 106 9.03 9.46 18.53
C ILE A 106 7.84 10.43 18.56
N LYS A 107 7.85 11.39 19.48
CA LYS A 107 6.86 12.47 19.55
C LYS A 107 7.16 13.54 18.51
N LEU A 108 6.29 13.60 17.50
CA LEU A 108 6.32 14.61 16.44
C LEU A 108 5.62 15.89 16.95
N LYS A 109 6.33 17.02 16.93
CA LYS A 109 5.77 18.37 17.10
C LYS A 109 4.98 18.77 15.82
N LYS A 110 4.36 19.95 15.79
CA LYS A 110 3.63 20.41 14.59
C LYS A 110 4.61 20.88 13.51
N GLU A 111 5.71 21.52 13.90
CA GLU A 111 6.82 21.90 12.99
C GLU A 111 7.47 20.68 12.32
N ASP A 112 7.58 19.55 13.05
CA ASP A 112 8.15 18.29 12.56
C ASP A 112 7.36 17.66 11.38
N LEU A 113 6.16 18.16 11.05
CA LEU A 113 5.29 17.60 10.01
C LEU A 113 5.42 18.36 8.69
N PRO A 114 5.23 17.68 7.53
CA PRO A 114 5.21 18.38 6.24
C PRO A 114 4.07 19.40 6.20
N PRO A 115 4.24 20.51 5.45
CA PRO A 115 3.20 21.53 5.29
C PRO A 115 1.82 20.94 4.96
N PRO A 116 0.72 21.53 5.48
CA PRO A 116 -0.62 21.14 5.10
C PRO A 116 -0.87 21.48 3.62
N LYS A 117 -1.70 20.68 2.94
CA LYS A 117 -2.14 21.01 1.57
C LYS A 117 -2.89 22.35 1.57
N PRO A 118 -2.70 23.22 0.57
CA PRO A 118 -3.40 24.49 0.46
C PRO A 118 -4.89 24.28 0.14
N ALA A 119 -5.69 25.31 0.40
CA ALA A 119 -7.08 25.35 -0.03
C ALA A 119 -7.17 25.40 -1.57
N THR A 120 -8.10 24.64 -2.15
CA THR A 120 -8.45 24.79 -3.57
C THR A 120 -9.32 26.03 -3.76
N SER A 121 -9.50 26.47 -5.02
CA SER A 121 -10.36 27.62 -5.37
C SER A 121 -11.75 27.55 -4.73
N PHE A 122 -12.38 26.36 -4.74
CA PHE A 122 -13.66 26.14 -4.09
C PHE A 122 -13.60 26.25 -2.56
N PHE A 123 -12.53 25.77 -1.91
CA PHE A 123 -12.38 25.94 -0.46
C PHE A 123 -12.08 27.39 -0.05
N LEU A 124 -11.42 28.18 -0.92
CA LEU A 124 -11.29 29.63 -0.73
C LEU A 124 -12.65 30.33 -0.81
N PHE A 125 -13.47 29.99 -1.82
CA PHE A 125 -14.84 30.50 -1.93
C PHE A 125 -15.72 30.10 -0.74
N ILE A 126 -15.69 28.83 -0.31
CA ILE A 126 -16.40 28.36 0.89
C ILE A 126 -15.99 29.20 2.10
N ARG A 127 -14.68 29.39 2.32
CA ARG A 127 -14.17 30.19 3.44
C ARG A 127 -14.71 31.61 3.39
N GLU A 128 -14.64 32.26 2.24
CA GLU A 128 -15.11 33.64 2.06
C GLU A 128 -16.63 33.78 2.27
N GLN A 129 -17.43 32.80 1.85
CA GLN A 129 -18.88 32.75 2.15
C GLN A 129 -19.15 32.59 3.65
N TYR A 130 -18.42 31.71 4.35
CA TYR A 130 -18.52 31.58 5.81
C TYR A 130 -18.08 32.85 6.57
N GLU A 131 -17.03 33.52 6.11
CA GLU A 131 -16.53 34.78 6.69
C GLU A 131 -17.51 35.95 6.49
N ARG A 132 -18.12 36.06 5.30
CA ARG A 132 -19.23 37.00 5.02
C ARG A 132 -20.54 36.65 5.74
N LYS A 133 -20.66 35.42 6.27
CA LYS A 133 -21.91 34.76 6.72
C LYS A 133 -23.00 34.66 5.63
N GLU A 134 -22.63 34.95 4.39
CA GLU A 134 -23.51 34.86 3.24
C GLU A 134 -23.88 33.38 3.03
N ASN A 135 -25.18 33.07 3.06
CA ASN A 135 -25.70 31.69 2.95
C ASN A 135 -25.35 30.77 4.14
N VAL A 136 -24.95 31.33 5.29
CA VAL A 136 -24.79 30.58 6.54
C VAL A 136 -26.03 30.78 7.41
N ARG A 137 -27.07 29.97 7.16
CA ARG A 137 -28.29 29.98 7.99
C ARG A 137 -27.97 29.50 9.41
N THR A 138 -28.03 30.40 10.39
CA THR A 138 -27.83 30.09 11.81
C THR A 138 -28.93 29.17 12.32
N GLY A 139 -28.56 28.03 12.91
CA GLY A 139 -29.49 26.98 13.33
C GLY A 139 -29.71 25.86 12.29
N VAL A 140 -29.28 26.05 11.04
CA VAL A 140 -29.24 24.98 10.04
C VAL A 140 -27.91 24.24 10.11
N GLY A 141 -27.93 22.91 9.95
CA GLY A 141 -26.73 22.08 9.98
C GLY A 141 -25.72 22.45 8.89
N ALA A 142 -24.42 22.45 9.25
CA ALA A 142 -23.33 22.87 8.36
C ALA A 142 -23.29 22.13 7.01
N ALA A 143 -23.79 20.89 6.95
CA ALA A 143 -23.93 20.13 5.72
C ALA A 143 -24.84 20.83 4.69
N SER A 144 -26.02 21.31 5.12
CA SER A 144 -26.97 22.01 4.23
C SER A 144 -26.40 23.34 3.73
N ASN A 145 -25.80 24.14 4.63
CA ASN A 145 -25.14 25.39 4.26
C ASN A 145 -24.00 25.13 3.24
N SER A 146 -23.23 24.05 3.42
CA SER A 146 -22.19 23.65 2.43
C SER A 146 -22.79 23.20 1.09
N SER A 147 -24.01 22.67 1.08
CA SER A 147 -24.73 22.29 -0.15
C SER A 147 -25.25 23.53 -0.91
N GLU A 148 -25.78 24.53 -0.20
CA GLU A 148 -26.19 25.82 -0.78
C GLU A 148 -24.98 26.55 -1.40
N ILE A 149 -23.85 26.59 -0.70
CA ILE A 149 -22.58 27.16 -1.21
C ILE A 149 -22.05 26.36 -2.42
N ALA A 150 -22.20 25.02 -2.42
CA ALA A 150 -21.79 24.17 -3.53
C ALA A 150 -22.68 24.31 -4.78
N ALA A 151 -23.95 24.70 -4.63
CA ALA A 151 -24.83 25.05 -5.75
C ALA A 151 -24.37 26.37 -6.39
N ARG A 152 -24.23 27.44 -5.58
CA ARG A 152 -23.74 28.75 -6.06
C ARG A 152 -22.38 28.67 -6.76
N TRP A 153 -21.44 27.87 -6.26
CA TRP A 153 -20.15 27.67 -6.93
C TRP A 153 -20.27 27.03 -8.33
N LYS A 154 -21.33 26.27 -8.61
CA LYS A 154 -21.59 25.78 -9.98
C LYS A 154 -22.12 26.92 -10.86
N GLU A 155 -23.09 27.68 -10.34
CA GLU A 155 -23.79 28.79 -11.00
C GLU A 155 -22.88 29.97 -11.38
N LEU A 156 -21.86 30.29 -10.57
CA LEU A 156 -20.87 31.35 -10.87
C LEU A 156 -20.25 31.19 -12.27
N SER A 157 -19.97 32.29 -12.94
CA SER A 157 -19.27 32.31 -14.23
C SER A 157 -17.78 31.93 -14.11
N ASP A 158 -17.14 31.57 -15.24
CA ASP A 158 -15.71 31.24 -15.26
C ASP A 158 -14.80 32.45 -14.94
N THR A 159 -15.26 33.67 -15.22
CA THR A 159 -14.59 34.94 -14.85
C THR A 159 -14.67 35.19 -13.34
N GLU A 160 -15.81 34.94 -12.70
CA GLU A 160 -15.92 34.99 -11.22
C GLU A 160 -15.09 33.89 -10.55
N LYS A 161 -14.94 32.72 -11.20
CA LYS A 161 -14.09 31.61 -10.73
C LYS A 161 -12.59 31.89 -10.92
N GLN A 162 -12.20 32.73 -11.88
CA GLN A 162 -10.80 33.06 -12.19
C GLN A 162 -9.98 33.52 -10.97
N PRO A 163 -10.34 34.57 -10.20
CA PRO A 163 -9.52 35.04 -9.08
C PRO A 163 -9.36 33.97 -7.98
N TYR A 164 -10.32 33.06 -7.80
CA TYR A 164 -10.15 31.92 -6.88
C TYR A 164 -9.21 30.84 -7.44
N ARG A 165 -9.19 30.62 -8.76
CA ARG A 165 -8.21 29.73 -9.43
C ARG A 165 -6.79 30.30 -9.30
N GLU A 166 -6.62 31.60 -9.50
CA GLU A 166 -5.33 32.30 -9.38
C GLU A 166 -4.81 32.30 -7.94
N LYS A 167 -5.64 32.69 -6.96
CA LYS A 167 -5.31 32.59 -5.52
C LYS A 167 -4.92 31.15 -5.14
N ALA A 168 -5.64 30.14 -5.64
CA ALA A 168 -5.31 28.73 -5.38
C ALA A 168 -4.04 28.25 -6.10
N ALA A 169 -3.71 28.81 -7.27
CA ALA A 169 -2.46 28.52 -7.98
C ALA A 169 -1.24 29.13 -7.26
N ALA A 170 -1.35 30.36 -6.77
CA ALA A 170 -0.32 31.00 -5.95
C ALA A 170 -0.07 30.21 -4.65
N LEU A 171 -1.11 29.91 -3.88
CA LEU A 171 -1.01 29.08 -2.67
C LEU A 171 -0.48 27.66 -2.95
N LYS A 172 -0.70 27.12 -4.16
CA LYS A 172 -0.11 25.85 -4.59
C LYS A 172 1.40 25.99 -4.83
N ALA A 173 1.85 27.03 -5.52
CA ALA A 173 3.27 27.29 -5.75
C ALA A 173 4.02 27.54 -4.43
N GLU A 174 3.46 28.36 -3.53
CA GLU A 174 3.97 28.58 -2.18
C GLU A 174 4.08 27.27 -1.39
N TYR A 175 3.04 26.44 -1.41
CA TYR A 175 3.05 25.11 -0.77
C TYR A 175 4.09 24.18 -1.38
N GLU A 176 4.29 24.17 -2.71
CA GLU A 176 5.27 23.32 -3.37
C GLU A 176 6.70 23.75 -3.02
N ALA A 177 6.98 25.04 -2.95
CA ALA A 177 8.25 25.59 -2.46
C ALA A 177 8.48 25.33 -0.96
N ALA A 178 7.49 25.58 -0.10
CA ALA A 178 7.56 25.30 1.33
C ALA A 178 7.72 23.80 1.61
N ARG A 179 7.11 22.94 0.79
CA ARG A 179 7.26 21.48 0.85
C ARG A 179 8.66 21.04 0.42
N ALA A 180 9.25 21.65 -0.61
CA ALA A 180 10.63 21.37 -1.02
C ALA A 180 11.61 21.70 0.12
N ARG A 181 11.54 22.94 0.63
CA ARG A 181 12.30 23.40 1.82
C ARG A 181 12.13 22.48 3.02
N TRP A 182 10.93 21.95 3.27
CA TRP A 182 10.72 20.98 4.34
C TRP A 182 11.47 19.65 4.11
N PHE A 183 11.59 19.15 2.89
CA PHE A 183 12.41 17.96 2.61
C PHE A 183 13.91 18.22 2.68
N GLU A 184 14.35 19.41 2.26
CA GLU A 184 15.75 19.84 2.33
C GLU A 184 16.24 19.94 3.79
N ASN A 185 15.39 20.41 4.71
CA ASN A 185 15.76 20.63 6.11
C ASN A 185 15.36 19.50 7.08
N ALA A 186 14.58 18.49 6.66
CA ALA A 186 14.09 17.43 7.56
C ALA A 186 14.98 16.17 7.56
N ASP A 187 15.47 15.79 8.74
CA ASP A 187 16.23 14.55 8.96
C ASP A 187 15.53 13.34 8.29
N PRO A 188 16.22 12.57 7.41
CA PRO A 188 15.71 11.33 6.84
C PRO A 188 15.14 10.34 7.87
N ARG A 189 15.61 10.35 9.13
CA ARG A 189 15.07 9.57 10.25
C ARG A 189 13.74 10.11 10.76
N LEU A 190 13.56 11.43 10.83
CA LEU A 190 12.26 12.06 11.09
C LEU A 190 11.24 11.66 10.00
N ILE A 191 11.62 11.75 8.72
CA ILE A 191 10.76 11.34 7.59
C ILE A 191 10.39 9.85 7.69
N ARG A 192 11.32 8.97 8.13
CA ARG A 192 11.04 7.55 8.41
C ARG A 192 10.06 7.37 9.58
N ALA A 193 10.17 8.17 10.63
CA ALA A 193 9.26 8.13 11.80
C ALA A 193 7.82 8.54 11.44
N ILE A 194 7.66 9.67 10.74
CA ILE A 194 6.34 10.14 10.24
C ILE A 194 5.70 9.07 9.35
N ASN A 195 6.49 8.42 8.49
CA ASN A 195 6.03 7.34 7.63
C ASN A 195 5.66 6.06 8.38
N ALA A 196 6.38 5.70 9.44
CA ALA A 196 6.02 4.58 10.31
C ALA A 196 4.68 4.82 11.03
N GLN A 197 4.45 6.04 11.52
CA GLN A 197 3.18 6.43 12.14
C GLN A 197 2.02 6.55 11.14
N ARG A 198 2.27 7.06 9.93
CA ARG A 198 1.30 7.05 8.83
C ARG A 198 0.86 5.64 8.46
N LYS A 199 1.80 4.71 8.29
CA LYS A 199 1.49 3.29 8.02
C LYS A 199 0.68 2.67 9.16
N ALA A 200 0.99 2.97 10.42
CA ALA A 200 0.20 2.51 11.57
C ALA A 200 -1.23 3.07 11.62
N LYS A 201 -1.48 4.21 10.95
CA LYS A 201 -2.81 4.84 10.76
C LYS A 201 -3.42 4.54 9.38
N ASN A 202 -2.91 3.54 8.65
CA ASN A 202 -3.30 3.18 7.28
C ASN A 202 -3.28 4.34 6.25
N ARG A 203 -2.44 5.37 6.48
CA ARG A 203 -2.29 6.52 5.58
C ARG A 203 -1.10 6.30 4.62
N LEU A 204 -1.24 6.82 3.40
CA LEU A 204 -0.19 6.76 2.37
C LEU A 204 1.13 7.37 2.83
N LYS A 205 2.23 6.72 2.41
CA LYS A 205 3.61 7.16 2.65
C LYS A 205 3.86 8.55 2.04
N ILE A 206 4.59 9.39 2.76
CA ILE A 206 5.26 10.56 2.20
C ILE A 206 6.47 10.06 1.39
N HIS A 207 6.48 10.38 0.11
CA HIS A 207 7.66 10.28 -0.73
C HIS A 207 8.34 11.65 -0.83
N SER A 208 9.67 11.61 -0.88
CA SER A 208 10.58 12.71 -1.19
C SER A 208 10.27 13.32 -2.57
N PRO A 209 10.80 14.51 -2.90
CA PRO A 209 10.74 15.07 -4.24
C PRO A 209 11.32 14.14 -5.31
N LEU A 210 10.90 14.32 -6.57
CA LEU A 210 11.36 13.47 -7.65
C LEU A 210 12.81 13.83 -7.99
N GLY A 211 13.75 12.94 -7.68
CA GLY A 211 15.19 13.16 -7.91
C GLY A 211 16.01 13.51 -6.66
N SER A 212 15.40 13.65 -5.48
CA SER A 212 16.15 13.88 -4.23
C SER A 212 16.77 12.63 -3.60
N ASP A 213 16.17 11.45 -3.87
CA ASP A 213 16.79 10.16 -3.57
C ASP A 213 17.37 9.59 -4.88
N PRO A 214 18.63 9.11 -4.91
CA PRO A 214 19.21 8.53 -6.11
C PRO A 214 18.46 7.24 -6.46
N ARG A 215 18.21 7.05 -7.76
CA ARG A 215 17.49 5.87 -8.24
C ARG A 215 18.44 4.68 -8.30
N ARG A 216 17.99 3.54 -7.78
CA ARG A 216 18.65 2.25 -8.03
C ARG A 216 18.70 2.00 -9.53
N PRO A 217 19.81 1.46 -10.08
CA PRO A 217 19.88 1.06 -11.48
C PRO A 217 18.84 -0.02 -11.80
N LEU A 218 18.42 -0.05 -13.06
CA LEU A 218 17.50 -1.08 -13.55
C LEU A 218 18.28 -2.38 -13.79
N PRO A 219 17.80 -3.56 -13.34
CA PRO A 219 18.45 -4.84 -13.65
C PRO A 219 18.63 -5.06 -15.15
N ALA A 220 19.67 -5.79 -15.56
CA ALA A 220 20.03 -6.06 -16.96
C ALA A 220 18.84 -6.27 -17.92
N PHE A 221 17.95 -7.21 -17.61
CA PHE A 221 16.75 -7.49 -18.41
C PHE A 221 15.80 -6.29 -18.55
N ILE A 222 15.72 -5.40 -17.55
CA ILE A 222 14.86 -4.21 -17.57
C ILE A 222 15.53 -3.02 -18.29
N GLN A 223 16.87 -3.03 -18.44
CA GLN A 223 17.57 -2.13 -19.37
C GLN A 223 17.24 -2.54 -20.80
N TYR A 224 17.49 -3.80 -21.16
CA TYR A 224 17.11 -4.37 -22.45
C TYR A 224 15.61 -4.18 -22.78
N MET A 225 14.70 -4.50 -21.85
CA MET A 225 13.25 -4.34 -22.05
C MET A 225 12.85 -2.89 -22.33
N ARG A 226 13.62 -1.89 -21.87
CA ARG A 226 13.40 -0.47 -22.21
C ARG A 226 13.82 -0.18 -23.64
N GLU A 227 14.96 -0.70 -24.08
CA GLU A 227 15.50 -0.50 -25.43
C GLU A 227 14.62 -1.19 -26.49
N ILE A 228 14.11 -2.39 -26.20
CA ILE A 228 13.16 -3.08 -27.10
C ILE A 228 11.68 -2.75 -26.84
N HIS A 229 11.36 -1.85 -25.91
CA HIS A 229 9.97 -1.46 -25.60
C HIS A 229 9.27 -0.93 -26.85
N ASP A 230 9.93 -0.03 -27.57
CA ASP A 230 9.37 0.67 -28.72
C ASP A 230 9.56 -0.12 -30.05
N THR A 231 10.28 -1.24 -30.02
CA THR A 231 10.43 -2.20 -31.15
C THR A 231 9.61 -3.48 -30.96
N LEU A 232 8.84 -3.56 -29.88
CA LEU A 232 7.86 -4.61 -29.63
C LEU A 232 6.47 -4.10 -30.02
N ASP A 233 6.06 -4.40 -31.24
CA ASP A 233 4.63 -4.38 -31.56
C ASP A 233 3.91 -5.46 -30.72
N VAL A 234 2.79 -5.08 -30.13
CA VAL A 234 1.97 -5.88 -29.22
C VAL A 234 0.52 -5.50 -29.48
N SER A 235 -0.28 -6.47 -29.92
CA SER A 235 -1.68 -6.31 -30.39
C SER A 235 -2.71 -5.91 -29.32
N ILE A 236 -2.28 -5.35 -28.19
CA ILE A 236 -3.14 -4.87 -27.10
C ILE A 236 -2.87 -3.38 -26.89
N ASP A 237 -3.87 -2.53 -27.15
CA ASP A 237 -3.74 -1.10 -26.89
C ASP A 237 -3.38 -0.80 -25.42
N ARG A 238 -2.23 -0.17 -25.21
CA ARG A 238 -1.75 0.33 -23.91
C ARG A 238 -2.79 1.17 -23.16
N HIS A 239 -3.63 1.89 -23.89
CA HIS A 239 -4.68 2.76 -23.35
C HIS A 239 -6.03 2.05 -23.13
N ALA A 240 -6.31 0.94 -23.83
CA ALA A 240 -7.51 0.13 -23.60
C ALA A 240 -7.33 -0.86 -22.45
N ASN A 241 -6.16 -1.51 -22.34
CA ASN A 241 -5.83 -2.40 -21.23
C ASN A 241 -4.33 -2.34 -20.89
N THR A 242 -3.93 -1.35 -20.08
CA THR A 242 -2.53 -1.15 -19.68
C THR A 242 -1.92 -2.36 -18.96
N GLN A 243 -2.70 -3.10 -18.17
CA GLN A 243 -2.21 -4.30 -17.48
C GLN A 243 -1.98 -5.47 -18.45
N GLY A 244 -2.91 -5.67 -19.39
CA GLY A 244 -2.79 -6.67 -20.46
C GLY A 244 -1.63 -6.37 -21.40
N TYR A 245 -1.47 -5.12 -21.83
CA TYR A 245 -0.35 -4.65 -22.64
C TYR A 245 1.00 -4.92 -21.96
N LEU A 246 1.18 -4.49 -20.70
CA LEU A 246 2.42 -4.72 -19.95
C LEU A 246 2.72 -6.22 -19.76
N ALA A 247 1.68 -7.05 -19.58
CA ALA A 247 1.85 -8.50 -19.45
C ALA A 247 2.22 -9.19 -20.78
N ALA A 248 1.68 -8.72 -21.91
CA ALA A 248 2.03 -9.23 -23.24
C ALA A 248 3.42 -8.76 -23.69
N LEU A 249 3.73 -7.47 -23.53
CA LEU A 249 5.05 -6.88 -23.73
C LEU A 249 6.13 -7.62 -22.92
N GLY A 250 5.87 -7.86 -21.63
CA GLY A 250 6.80 -8.57 -20.75
C GLY A 250 7.09 -10.01 -21.19
N LYS A 251 6.11 -10.71 -21.77
CA LYS A 251 6.30 -12.05 -22.36
C LYS A 251 7.20 -11.99 -23.59
N ALA A 252 6.83 -11.19 -24.59
CA ALA A 252 7.58 -11.04 -25.84
C ALA A 252 9.01 -10.53 -25.61
N ALA A 253 9.19 -9.61 -24.65
CA ALA A 253 10.52 -9.19 -24.21
C ALA A 253 11.33 -10.31 -23.56
N SER A 254 10.69 -11.17 -22.75
CA SER A 254 11.36 -12.32 -22.14
C SER A 254 11.72 -13.42 -23.14
N GLU A 255 10.95 -13.56 -24.22
CA GLU A 255 11.20 -14.48 -25.32
C GLU A 255 12.38 -13.99 -26.17
N LYS A 256 12.36 -12.72 -26.61
CA LYS A 256 13.52 -12.10 -27.28
C LYS A 256 14.78 -12.16 -26.40
N TRP A 257 14.70 -11.84 -25.10
CA TRP A 257 15.83 -11.94 -24.17
C TRP A 257 16.42 -13.35 -24.08
N LYS A 258 15.59 -14.41 -24.01
CA LYS A 258 16.09 -15.79 -24.00
C LYS A 258 16.77 -16.21 -25.30
N ALA A 259 16.37 -15.61 -26.42
CA ALA A 259 16.96 -15.86 -27.74
C ALA A 259 18.28 -15.09 -27.98
N LEU A 260 18.60 -14.09 -27.15
CA LEU A 260 19.86 -13.34 -27.28
C LEU A 260 21.09 -14.23 -27.02
N PRO A 261 22.22 -13.99 -27.72
CA PRO A 261 23.50 -14.59 -27.36
C PRO A 261 23.91 -14.21 -25.93
N GLU A 262 24.71 -15.06 -25.31
CA GLU A 262 25.16 -14.83 -23.93
C GLU A 262 26.02 -13.56 -23.81
N GLU A 263 26.75 -13.20 -24.88
CA GLU A 263 27.62 -12.02 -24.95
C GLU A 263 26.84 -10.71 -24.78
N GLU A 264 25.75 -10.52 -25.53
CA GLU A 264 24.88 -9.34 -25.37
C GLU A 264 24.23 -9.32 -23.99
N ARG A 265 23.76 -10.48 -23.50
CA ARG A 265 23.21 -10.60 -22.14
C ARG A 265 24.25 -10.30 -21.06
N GLN A 266 25.51 -10.61 -21.29
CA GLN A 266 26.63 -10.31 -20.40
C GLN A 266 26.94 -8.80 -20.42
N ARG A 267 26.95 -8.15 -21.58
CA ARG A 267 27.06 -6.68 -21.68
C ARG A 267 26.05 -5.97 -20.78
N TYR A 268 24.77 -6.36 -20.81
CA TYR A 268 23.75 -5.75 -19.93
C TYR A 268 23.95 -6.07 -18.43
N ARG A 269 24.63 -7.18 -18.08
CA ARG A 269 25.03 -7.47 -16.68
C ARG A 269 26.17 -6.57 -16.25
N ASP A 270 27.18 -6.39 -17.10
CA ASP A 270 28.35 -5.57 -16.79
C ASP A 270 27.97 -4.08 -16.71
N GLU A 271 27.12 -3.61 -17.64
CA GLU A 271 26.45 -2.31 -17.57
C GLU A 271 25.55 -2.14 -16.34
N TYR A 272 24.99 -3.23 -15.79
CA TYR A 272 24.27 -3.17 -14.51
C TYR A 272 25.23 -3.07 -13.32
N VAL A 273 26.36 -3.78 -13.35
CA VAL A 273 27.38 -3.75 -12.29
C VAL A 273 28.09 -2.39 -12.20
N THR A 274 28.41 -1.73 -13.32
CA THR A 274 28.95 -0.36 -13.30
C THR A 274 27.95 0.63 -12.71
N LYS A 275 26.72 0.67 -13.24
CA LYS A 275 25.62 1.53 -12.77
C LYS A 275 25.22 1.21 -11.31
N GLN A 276 25.53 0.02 -10.78
CA GLN A 276 25.37 -0.31 -9.36
C GLN A 276 26.50 0.26 -8.49
N LYS A 277 27.77 0.22 -8.94
CA LYS A 277 28.88 0.86 -8.23
C LYS A 277 28.68 2.37 -8.12
N GLU A 278 28.40 3.03 -9.26
CA GLU A 278 28.05 4.46 -9.33
C GLU A 278 26.93 4.82 -8.34
N TYR A 279 25.86 4.02 -8.28
CA TYR A 279 24.76 4.23 -7.35
C TYR A 279 25.14 4.02 -5.86
N GLU A 280 26.04 3.08 -5.57
CA GLU A 280 26.50 2.82 -4.21
C GLU A 280 27.52 3.87 -3.73
N GLU A 281 28.31 4.44 -4.65
CA GLU A 281 29.22 5.57 -4.44
C GLU A 281 28.45 6.88 -4.21
N LEU A 282 27.48 7.23 -5.07
CA LEU A 282 26.59 8.38 -4.85
C LEU A 282 25.90 8.28 -3.49
N ARG A 283 25.34 7.11 -3.16
CA ARG A 283 24.70 6.86 -1.86
C ARG A 283 25.69 6.55 -0.72
N ALA A 284 26.99 6.74 -0.94
CA ALA A 284 28.00 6.86 0.11
C ALA A 284 28.32 8.35 0.34
N GLN A 285 28.51 9.13 -0.73
CA GLN A 285 28.71 10.58 -0.68
C GLN A 285 27.57 11.28 0.06
N GLU A 286 26.31 10.92 -0.23
CA GLU A 286 25.09 11.38 0.48
C GLU A 286 24.97 11.00 1.97
N LYS A 287 25.94 10.25 2.52
CA LYS A 287 26.01 9.93 3.96
C LYS A 287 27.21 10.55 4.66
N SER A 288 28.16 11.09 3.89
CA SER A 288 29.35 11.77 4.39
C SER A 288 29.23 13.30 4.31
N ALA A 289 28.28 13.79 3.51
CA ALA A 289 27.74 15.15 3.57
C ALA A 289 26.57 15.24 4.57
#